data_AF-A0AAU0T5B6-F1
#
_entry.id   AF-A0AAU0T5B6-F1
#
_cell.length_a   1.000
_cell.length_b   1.000
_cell.length_c   1.000
_cell.angle_alpha   90.00
_cell.angle_beta   90.00
_cell.angle_gamma   90.00
#
_symmetry.space_group_name_H-M   'P 1'
#
loop_
_entity.id
_entity.type
_entity.pdbx_description
1 polymer ?
#
loop_
_entity_poly.entity_id
_entity_poly.type
_entity_poly.pdbx_seq_one_letter_code
_entity_poly.pdbx_strand_id
1 'polypeptide(L)'
;MTQCFKDHICDKQLLNHPTKPIEECETHRIELYGVMQDVVDVPFLTCSGIWRVFQREAEEIVAPGGVLIADPIERNRVINAAYARLWLHDNRFQWAGLAAFASKQVGCGLLHAASMTEVIQAERDARQRLIDSNAASNPGFLGAHIFKDTDQQALDDYRAARRNNPVPLSDAGLGAEPSSLMQQQFQHVYEMMALGNTTLFLDIFPLHAFYKKRGLEELRTCLKERAGIYGHPKFPVLWPVEKEKLEFGVRYPEILQGFEAIEGGDIAESVRKLAVHEQLNILQPTIYKDPQLKLLLRGNHASYVTGFPSGVAQAIELTLASQCQPIEDGRTLEFSNNPFADLSVYKQRIAFVLQAAERFDEMLGDENRALLEQSIKDIAEGAGVR
;
A
#
# COMPACT_ATOMS: atom_id res chain seq x y z
N MET A 1 -19.63 -14.86 -9.45
CA MET A 1 -18.32 -14.92 -8.79
C MET A 1 -17.30 -14.30 -9.72
N THR A 2 -16.78 -13.11 -9.39
CA THR A 2 -15.65 -12.51 -10.11
C THR A 2 -14.42 -13.40 -9.90
N GLN A 3 -13.78 -13.82 -10.98
CA GLN A 3 -12.59 -14.67 -10.95
C GLN A 3 -11.45 -13.92 -10.24
N CYS A 4 -11.11 -14.34 -9.02
CA CYS A 4 -10.08 -13.70 -8.17
C CYS A 4 -8.66 -13.91 -8.74
N PHE A 5 -8.41 -15.08 -9.31
CA PHE A 5 -7.13 -15.44 -9.92
C PHE A 5 -7.32 -15.76 -11.39
N LYS A 6 -6.40 -15.30 -12.23
CA LYS A 6 -6.40 -15.69 -13.65
C LYS A 6 -6.09 -17.18 -13.78
N ASP A 7 -6.75 -17.84 -14.73
CA ASP A 7 -6.39 -19.21 -15.10
C ASP A 7 -5.25 -19.15 -16.11
N HIS A 8 -4.15 -19.84 -15.78
CA HIS A 8 -2.99 -19.92 -16.65
C HIS A 8 -2.81 -21.34 -17.16
N ILE A 9 -2.23 -21.48 -18.36
CA ILE A 9 -1.89 -22.81 -18.90
C ILE A 9 -0.95 -23.56 -17.94
N CYS A 10 -0.03 -22.83 -17.30
CA CYS A 10 0.91 -23.41 -16.35
C CYS A 10 0.22 -24.04 -15.14
N ASP A 11 -1.00 -23.63 -14.77
CA ASP A 11 -1.74 -24.17 -13.62
C ASP A 11 -1.99 -25.68 -13.75
N LYS A 12 -2.09 -26.18 -14.99
CA LYS A 12 -2.34 -27.61 -15.30
C LYS A 12 -1.09 -28.38 -15.68
N GLN A 13 0.04 -27.70 -15.85
CA GLN A 13 1.31 -28.31 -16.26
C GLN A 13 2.09 -28.80 -15.04
N LEU A 14 2.83 -29.89 -15.22
CA LEU A 14 3.71 -30.43 -14.20
C LEU A 14 5.03 -29.65 -14.17
N LEU A 15 5.49 -29.31 -12.97
CA LEU A 15 6.79 -28.66 -12.77
C LEU A 15 7.91 -29.55 -13.32
N ASN A 16 8.89 -28.96 -14.01
CA ASN A 16 10.03 -29.63 -14.62
C ASN A 16 9.68 -30.72 -15.66
N HIS A 17 8.50 -30.63 -16.28
CA HIS A 17 8.11 -31.50 -17.40
C HIS A 17 7.99 -30.71 -18.72
N PRO A 18 8.14 -31.37 -19.88
CA PRO A 18 7.92 -30.75 -21.18
C PRO A 18 6.52 -30.14 -21.25
N THR A 19 6.44 -28.89 -21.70
CA THR A 19 5.18 -28.14 -21.83
C THR A 19 4.42 -28.48 -23.12
N LYS A 20 5.09 -29.13 -24.07
CA LYS A 20 4.53 -29.67 -25.31
C LYS A 20 5.24 -30.98 -25.70
N PRO A 21 4.62 -31.84 -26.53
CA PRO A 21 5.27 -33.03 -27.06
C PRO A 21 6.59 -32.70 -27.79
N ILE A 22 7.58 -33.60 -27.70
CA ILE A 22 8.90 -33.43 -28.33
C ILE A 22 8.76 -33.30 -29.86
N GLU A 23 7.78 -33.97 -30.44
CA GLU A 23 7.47 -33.94 -31.88
C GLU A 23 7.04 -32.55 -32.38
N GLU A 24 6.56 -31.68 -31.48
CA GLU A 24 6.13 -30.31 -31.76
C GLU A 24 7.21 -29.28 -31.39
N CYS A 25 8.40 -29.72 -30.97
CA CYS A 25 9.51 -28.87 -30.56
C CYS A 25 10.33 -28.39 -31.76
N GLU A 26 10.97 -27.23 -31.61
CA GLU A 26 11.78 -26.65 -32.67
C GLU A 26 13.09 -27.44 -32.79
N THR A 27 13.41 -27.88 -34.01
CA THR A 27 14.63 -28.62 -34.29
C THR A 27 15.56 -27.75 -35.11
N HIS A 28 16.79 -27.59 -34.66
CA HIS A 28 17.82 -26.82 -35.35
C HIS A 28 19.16 -27.55 -35.31
N ARG A 29 20.08 -27.13 -36.19
CA ARG A 29 21.39 -27.77 -36.34
C ARG A 29 22.47 -26.97 -35.65
N ILE A 30 23.22 -27.61 -34.76
CA ILE A 30 24.40 -27.02 -34.13
C ILE A 30 25.63 -27.92 -34.28
N GLU A 31 26.80 -27.31 -34.33
CA GLU A 31 28.07 -28.04 -34.31
C GLU A 31 28.45 -28.37 -32.87
N LEU A 32 28.43 -29.65 -32.53
CA LEU A 32 28.89 -30.17 -31.24
C LEU A 32 30.04 -31.13 -31.47
N TYR A 33 31.19 -30.85 -30.85
CA TYR A 33 32.39 -31.67 -30.95
C TYR A 33 32.90 -31.89 -32.40
N GLY A 34 32.74 -30.88 -33.27
CA GLY A 34 33.18 -30.93 -34.67
C GLY A 34 32.25 -31.70 -35.60
N VAL A 35 31.03 -32.02 -35.16
CA VAL A 35 30.00 -32.70 -35.97
C VAL A 35 28.69 -31.93 -35.90
N MET A 36 28.03 -31.76 -37.04
CA MET A 36 26.69 -31.18 -37.11
C MET A 36 25.68 -32.15 -36.50
N GLN A 37 25.00 -31.74 -35.44
CA GLN A 37 23.95 -32.51 -34.77
C GLN A 37 22.61 -31.77 -34.85
N ASP A 38 21.53 -32.54 -34.98
CA ASP A 38 20.16 -32.03 -34.85
C ASP A 38 19.83 -31.95 -33.36
N VAL A 39 19.47 -30.76 -32.89
CA VAL A 39 19.10 -30.48 -31.51
C VAL A 39 17.66 -30.00 -31.45
N VAL A 40 16.93 -30.50 -30.46
CA VAL A 40 15.50 -30.20 -30.24
C VAL A 40 15.36 -29.36 -28.99
N ASP A 41 14.78 -28.17 -29.13
CA ASP A 41 14.51 -27.29 -28.00
C ASP A 41 13.19 -27.66 -27.32
N VAL A 42 13.31 -28.33 -26.17
CA VAL A 42 12.15 -28.76 -25.37
C VAL A 42 11.85 -27.71 -24.28
N PRO A 43 10.72 -27.00 -24.34
CA PRO A 43 10.36 -26.02 -23.32
C PRO A 43 9.82 -26.71 -22.05
N PHE A 44 10.38 -26.37 -20.88
CA PHE A 44 9.95 -26.87 -19.58
C PHE A 44 9.34 -25.76 -18.71
N LEU A 45 8.36 -26.11 -17.89
CA LEU A 45 7.84 -25.21 -16.86
C LEU A 45 8.79 -25.22 -15.66
N THR A 46 9.40 -24.08 -15.36
CA THR A 46 10.32 -23.90 -14.23
C THR A 46 9.67 -23.10 -13.10
N CYS A 47 10.21 -23.22 -11.88
CA CYS A 47 9.79 -22.39 -10.75
C CYS A 47 9.86 -20.89 -11.05
N SER A 48 10.94 -20.43 -11.71
CA SER A 48 11.08 -19.03 -12.12
C SER A 48 10.01 -18.64 -13.14
N GLY A 49 9.63 -19.55 -14.05
CA GLY A 49 8.53 -19.33 -14.99
C GLY A 49 7.19 -19.12 -14.28
N ILE A 50 6.87 -19.98 -13.31
CA ILE A 50 5.64 -19.87 -12.49
C ILE A 50 5.64 -18.57 -11.68
N TRP A 51 6.75 -18.22 -11.03
CA TRP A 51 6.84 -16.98 -10.28
C TRP A 51 6.66 -15.74 -11.15
N ARG A 52 7.16 -15.75 -12.40
CA ARG A 52 6.92 -14.65 -13.34
C ARG A 52 5.45 -14.49 -13.68
N VAL A 53 4.71 -15.59 -13.82
CA VAL A 53 3.27 -15.57 -14.10
C VAL A 53 2.51 -14.91 -12.94
N PHE A 54 2.70 -15.38 -11.70
CA PHE A 54 1.99 -14.82 -10.55
C PHE A 54 2.48 -13.42 -10.14
N GLN A 55 3.76 -13.11 -10.35
CA GLN A 55 4.26 -11.75 -10.16
C GLN A 55 3.62 -10.80 -11.18
N ARG A 56 3.52 -11.20 -12.45
CA ARG A 56 2.87 -10.39 -13.49
C ARG A 56 1.39 -10.19 -13.18
N GLU A 57 0.71 -11.18 -12.63
CA GLU A 57 -0.68 -11.04 -12.21
C GLU A 57 -0.87 -9.97 -11.12
N ALA A 58 0.00 -9.93 -10.11
CA ALA A 58 -0.01 -8.86 -9.12
C ALA A 58 0.32 -7.49 -9.75
N GLU A 59 1.33 -7.45 -10.62
CA GLU A 59 1.72 -6.22 -11.30
C GLU A 59 0.60 -5.66 -12.18
N GLU A 60 -0.14 -6.50 -12.91
CA GLU A 60 -1.23 -6.06 -13.77
C GLU A 60 -2.39 -5.43 -12.99
N ILE A 61 -2.53 -5.72 -11.69
CA ILE A 61 -3.53 -5.09 -10.82
C ILE A 61 -3.14 -3.65 -10.49
N VAL A 62 -1.86 -3.39 -10.19
CA VAL A 62 -1.39 -2.05 -9.75
C VAL A 62 -0.69 -1.24 -10.83
N ALA A 63 -0.34 -1.89 -11.93
CA ALA A 63 0.42 -1.36 -13.05
C ALA A 63 -0.06 -1.97 -14.39
N PRO A 64 -1.35 -1.77 -14.76
CA PRO A 64 -1.88 -2.30 -16.01
C PRO A 64 -1.07 -1.76 -17.20
N GLY A 65 -0.65 -2.67 -18.09
CA GLY A 65 0.24 -2.34 -19.21
C GLY A 65 1.70 -2.06 -18.80
N GLY A 66 2.09 -2.41 -17.57
CA GLY A 66 3.46 -2.26 -17.07
C GLY A 66 3.78 -0.86 -16.51
N VAL A 67 2.79 0.03 -16.43
CA VAL A 67 2.94 1.38 -15.88
C VAL A 67 2.11 1.47 -14.60
N LEU A 68 2.78 1.79 -13.49
CA LEU A 68 2.13 1.93 -12.18
C LEU A 68 0.97 2.95 -12.26
N ILE A 69 -0.18 2.60 -11.69
CA ILE A 69 -1.31 3.54 -11.56
C ILE A 69 -0.80 4.80 -10.86
N ALA A 70 -0.84 5.93 -11.57
CA ALA A 70 -0.15 7.15 -11.15
C ALA A 70 -0.72 7.70 -9.84
N ASP A 71 -2.04 7.69 -9.68
CA ASP A 71 -2.73 8.12 -8.47
C ASP A 71 -2.65 7.04 -7.37
N PRO A 72 -1.94 7.30 -6.25
CA PRO A 72 -1.89 6.39 -5.11
C PRO A 72 -3.22 6.03 -4.49
N ILE A 73 -4.23 6.91 -4.53
CA ILE A 73 -5.57 6.63 -3.97
C ILE A 73 -6.26 5.57 -4.84
N GLU A 74 -6.26 5.77 -6.16
CA GLU A 74 -6.81 4.77 -7.09
C GLU A 74 -6.03 3.45 -7.04
N ARG A 75 -4.70 3.53 -6.93
CA ARG A 75 -3.86 2.34 -6.73
C ARG A 75 -4.19 1.61 -5.42
N ASN A 76 -4.45 2.33 -4.34
CA ASN A 76 -4.86 1.73 -3.07
C ASN A 76 -6.23 1.02 -3.19
N ARG A 77 -7.19 1.61 -3.90
CA ARG A 77 -8.51 0.99 -4.15
C ARG A 77 -8.40 -0.35 -4.85
N VAL A 78 -7.57 -0.47 -5.88
CA VAL A 78 -7.41 -1.78 -6.56
C VAL A 78 -6.70 -2.81 -5.68
N ILE A 79 -5.77 -2.38 -4.81
CA ILE A 79 -5.05 -3.23 -3.85
C ILE A 79 -6.00 -3.78 -2.78
N ASN A 80 -6.74 -2.91 -2.10
CA ASN A 80 -7.65 -3.35 -1.03
C ASN A 80 -8.78 -4.24 -1.57
N ALA A 81 -9.28 -3.94 -2.78
CA ALA A 81 -10.25 -4.77 -3.46
C ALA A 81 -9.68 -6.15 -3.85
N ALA A 82 -8.40 -6.21 -4.23
CA ALA A 82 -7.74 -7.48 -4.53
C ALA A 82 -7.59 -8.36 -3.28
N TYR A 83 -7.20 -7.78 -2.14
CA TYR A 83 -7.17 -8.49 -0.85
C TYR A 83 -8.55 -9.00 -0.43
N ALA A 84 -9.58 -8.16 -0.57
CA ALA A 84 -10.95 -8.57 -0.29
C ALA A 84 -11.40 -9.75 -1.17
N ARG A 85 -11.06 -9.73 -2.47
CA ARG A 85 -11.34 -10.84 -3.38
C ARG A 85 -10.60 -12.13 -3.01
N LEU A 86 -9.35 -12.04 -2.51
CA LEU A 86 -8.61 -13.21 -2.02
C LEU A 86 -9.38 -13.92 -0.90
N TRP A 87 -9.85 -13.18 0.10
CA TRP A 87 -10.59 -13.73 1.22
C TRP A 87 -11.97 -14.25 0.82
N LEU A 88 -12.71 -13.53 -0.03
CA LEU A 88 -14.00 -13.99 -0.55
C LEU A 88 -13.87 -15.27 -1.38
N HIS A 89 -12.71 -15.50 -1.99
CA HIS A 89 -12.42 -16.71 -2.75
C HIS A 89 -12.04 -17.90 -1.86
N ASP A 90 -11.28 -17.66 -0.79
CA ASP A 90 -10.90 -18.67 0.20
C ASP A 90 -10.80 -18.01 1.59
N ASN A 91 -11.80 -18.25 2.44
CA ASN A 91 -11.94 -17.63 3.75
C ASN A 91 -10.86 -18.08 4.76
N ARG A 92 -10.06 -19.10 4.43
CA ARG A 92 -8.85 -19.46 5.17
C ARG A 92 -7.76 -18.39 5.04
N PHE A 93 -7.80 -17.54 4.02
CA PHE A 93 -6.91 -16.38 3.87
C PHE A 93 -7.32 -15.22 4.77
N GLN A 94 -7.57 -15.47 6.06
CA GLN A 94 -7.98 -14.43 7.01
C GLN A 94 -7.01 -13.25 7.05
N TRP A 95 -5.71 -13.50 6.87
CA TRP A 95 -4.73 -12.41 6.76
C TRP A 95 -5.01 -11.48 5.57
N ALA A 96 -5.39 -12.03 4.41
CA ALA A 96 -5.82 -11.21 3.27
C ALA A 96 -7.13 -10.45 3.56
N GLY A 97 -8.06 -11.04 4.31
CA GLY A 97 -9.28 -10.37 4.76
C GLY A 97 -8.96 -9.15 5.64
N LEU A 98 -8.08 -9.33 6.64
CA LEU A 98 -7.61 -8.24 7.48
C LEU A 98 -6.80 -7.19 6.70
N ALA A 99 -5.95 -7.64 5.77
CA ALA A 99 -5.18 -6.76 4.89
C ALA A 99 -6.07 -5.88 4.01
N ALA A 100 -7.28 -6.34 3.64
CA ALA A 100 -8.25 -5.50 2.94
C ALA A 100 -8.67 -4.29 3.78
N PHE A 101 -8.99 -4.49 5.06
CA PHE A 101 -9.33 -3.39 5.98
C PHE A 101 -8.13 -2.49 6.29
N ALA A 102 -6.95 -3.09 6.54
CA ALA A 102 -5.73 -2.33 6.82
C ALA A 102 -5.33 -1.47 5.62
N SER A 103 -5.37 -2.04 4.40
CA SER A 103 -5.10 -1.30 3.17
C SER A 103 -6.16 -0.23 2.90
N LYS A 104 -7.44 -0.49 3.20
CA LYS A 104 -8.50 0.54 3.17
C LYS A 104 -8.18 1.70 4.10
N GLN A 105 -7.74 1.42 5.33
CA GLN A 105 -7.35 2.46 6.28
C GLN A 105 -6.18 3.30 5.76
N VAL A 106 -5.20 2.68 5.08
CA VAL A 106 -4.15 3.41 4.37
C VAL A 106 -4.74 4.35 3.30
N GLY A 107 -5.75 3.89 2.55
CA GLY A 107 -6.49 4.72 1.60
C GLY A 107 -7.14 5.95 2.23
N CYS A 108 -7.74 5.80 3.41
CA CYS A 108 -8.31 6.91 4.18
C CYS A 108 -7.22 7.90 4.63
N GLY A 109 -6.04 7.41 5.04
CA GLY A 109 -4.89 8.25 5.35
C GLY A 109 -4.36 9.02 4.12
N LEU A 110 -4.35 8.39 2.94
CA LEU A 110 -3.98 9.05 1.68
C LEU A 110 -4.96 10.18 1.34
N LEU A 111 -6.28 9.95 1.48
CA LEU A 111 -7.30 10.98 1.29
C LEU A 111 -7.10 12.17 2.23
N HIS A 112 -6.82 11.89 3.51
CA HIS A 112 -6.56 12.95 4.49
C HIS A 112 -5.31 13.77 4.13
N ALA A 113 -4.20 13.11 3.84
CA ALA A 113 -2.96 13.80 3.49
C ALA A 113 -3.11 14.65 2.20
N ALA A 114 -3.81 14.14 1.19
CA ALA A 114 -4.12 14.89 -0.02
C ALA A 114 -5.00 16.11 0.26
N SER A 115 -6.09 15.93 1.02
CA SER A 115 -7.00 17.02 1.43
C SER A 115 -6.27 18.11 2.23
N MET A 116 -5.39 17.74 3.16
CA MET A 116 -4.59 18.70 3.92
C MET A 116 -3.64 19.49 3.02
N THR A 117 -3.00 18.84 2.05
CA THR A 117 -2.16 19.51 1.05
C THR A 117 -2.94 20.53 0.22
N GLU A 118 -4.15 20.19 -0.23
CA GLU A 118 -5.02 21.09 -0.99
C GLU A 118 -5.47 22.30 -0.17
N VAL A 119 -5.90 22.08 1.08
CA VAL A 119 -6.33 23.14 1.99
C VAL A 119 -5.19 24.11 2.31
N ILE A 120 -3.98 23.59 2.56
CA ILE A 120 -2.78 24.41 2.79
C ILE A 120 -2.43 25.21 1.53
N GLN A 121 -2.51 24.60 0.35
CA GLN A 121 -2.24 25.30 -0.92
C GLN A 121 -3.27 26.39 -1.19
N ALA A 122 -4.55 26.15 -0.92
CA ALA A 122 -5.61 27.13 -1.11
C ALA A 122 -5.41 28.40 -0.26
N GLU A 123 -4.97 28.27 1.00
CA GLU A 123 -4.61 29.43 1.83
C GLU A 123 -3.44 30.22 1.21
N ARG A 124 -2.42 29.52 0.70
CA ARG A 124 -1.23 30.13 0.10
C ARG A 124 -1.56 30.88 -1.17
N ASP A 125 -2.35 30.29 -2.05
CA ASP A 125 -2.78 30.93 -3.29
C ASP A 125 -3.63 32.17 -2.99
N ALA A 126 -4.52 32.08 -1.99
CA ALA A 126 -5.30 33.24 -1.55
C ALA A 126 -4.41 34.35 -0.97
N ARG A 127 -3.39 33.99 -0.19
CA ARG A 127 -2.39 34.94 0.32
C ARG A 127 -1.58 35.58 -0.80
N GLN A 128 -1.14 34.80 -1.78
CA GLN A 128 -0.38 35.31 -2.92
C GLN A 128 -1.22 36.27 -3.76
N ARG A 129 -2.49 35.93 -4.03
CA ARG A 129 -3.44 36.84 -4.69
C ARG A 129 -3.59 38.17 -3.95
N LEU A 130 -3.66 38.15 -2.61
CA LEU A 130 -3.70 39.36 -1.79
C LEU A 130 -2.40 40.19 -1.89
N ILE A 131 -1.23 39.54 -1.95
CA ILE A 131 0.05 40.23 -2.13
C ILE A 131 0.11 40.87 -3.54
N ASP A 132 -0.26 40.11 -4.56
CA ASP A 132 -0.21 40.55 -5.96
C ASP A 132 -1.21 41.68 -6.23
N SER A 133 -2.42 41.62 -5.64
CA SER A 133 -3.43 42.68 -5.77
C SER A 133 -2.97 43.98 -5.10
N ASN A 134 -2.33 43.88 -3.93
CA ASN A 134 -1.74 45.03 -3.25
C ASN A 134 -0.54 45.61 -4.02
N ALA A 135 0.29 44.76 -4.65
CA ALA A 135 1.42 45.19 -5.47
C ALA A 135 0.97 45.87 -6.77
N ALA A 136 -0.02 45.30 -7.47
CA ALA A 136 -0.62 45.88 -8.68
C ALA A 136 -1.32 47.23 -8.39
N SER A 137 -1.81 47.42 -7.17
CA SER A 137 -2.44 48.67 -6.72
C SER A 137 -1.45 49.79 -6.41
N ASN A 138 -0.13 49.49 -6.36
CA ASN A 138 0.91 50.46 -6.01
C ASN A 138 2.12 50.40 -6.99
N PRO A 139 1.95 50.76 -8.27
CA PRO A 139 3.06 50.85 -9.21
C PRO A 139 3.84 52.12 -8.90
N GLY A 140 5.03 51.97 -8.29
CA GLY A 140 5.85 53.11 -7.91
C GLY A 140 6.19 54.04 -9.08
N PHE A 141 5.63 55.25 -9.06
CA PHE A 141 6.24 56.44 -9.67
C PHE A 141 5.87 57.73 -8.91
N LEU A 142 6.89 58.56 -8.68
CA LEU A 142 6.95 59.89 -8.06
C LEU A 142 5.63 60.60 -7.70
N GLY A 143 5.45 60.90 -6.40
CA GLY A 143 5.02 62.25 -5.99
C GLY A 143 3.71 62.42 -5.21
N ALA A 144 2.86 61.41 -5.02
CA ALA A 144 1.67 61.54 -4.18
C ALA A 144 1.26 60.20 -3.57
N HIS A 145 1.26 60.12 -2.23
CA HIS A 145 0.70 58.98 -1.49
C HIS A 145 -0.83 58.94 -1.68
N ILE A 146 -1.29 58.18 -2.68
CA ILE A 146 -2.67 57.69 -2.71
C ILE A 146 -2.62 56.27 -2.13
N PHE A 147 -2.95 56.13 -0.85
CA PHE A 147 -3.28 54.83 -0.28
C PHE A 147 -4.56 54.35 -0.97
N LYS A 148 -4.44 53.45 -1.95
CA LYS A 148 -5.61 52.75 -2.49
C LYS A 148 -5.99 51.64 -1.51
N ASP A 149 -7.28 51.54 -1.22
CA ASP A 149 -7.83 50.55 -0.30
C ASP A 149 -7.32 49.14 -0.61
N THR A 150 -6.96 48.39 0.44
CA THR A 150 -6.66 46.96 0.35
C THR A 150 -7.77 46.27 -0.45
N ASP A 151 -7.40 45.38 -1.37
CA ASP A 151 -8.38 44.57 -2.10
C ASP A 151 -9.20 43.73 -1.10
N GLN A 152 -10.40 44.24 -0.77
CA GLN A 152 -11.25 43.68 0.26
C GLN A 152 -11.71 42.27 -0.11
N GLN A 153 -11.90 41.99 -1.40
CA GLN A 153 -12.27 40.66 -1.88
C GLN A 153 -11.11 39.68 -1.68
N ALA A 154 -9.89 40.04 -2.08
CA ALA A 154 -8.72 39.19 -1.87
C ALA A 154 -8.44 38.97 -0.37
N LEU A 155 -8.71 39.97 0.48
CA LEU A 155 -8.60 39.85 1.93
C LEU A 155 -9.64 38.89 2.52
N ASP A 156 -10.89 38.96 2.06
CA ASP A 156 -11.96 38.09 2.54
C ASP A 156 -11.77 36.64 2.05
N ASP A 157 -11.28 36.45 0.83
CA ASP A 157 -10.90 35.14 0.29
C ASP A 157 -9.76 34.51 1.11
N TYR A 158 -8.72 35.30 1.43
CA TYR A 158 -7.62 34.85 2.30
C TYR A 158 -8.12 34.48 3.70
N ARG A 159 -8.98 35.31 4.31
CA ARG A 159 -9.57 35.04 5.62
C ARG A 159 -10.44 33.77 5.59
N ALA A 160 -11.20 33.55 4.53
CA ALA A 160 -11.99 32.33 4.37
C ALA A 160 -11.09 31.09 4.25
N ALA A 161 -10.06 31.13 3.41
CA ALA A 161 -9.11 30.04 3.25
C ALA A 161 -8.34 29.74 4.55
N ARG A 162 -7.89 30.78 5.27
CA ARG A 162 -7.23 30.65 6.59
C ARG A 162 -8.14 30.04 7.65
N ARG A 163 -9.45 30.36 7.65
CA ARG A 163 -10.42 29.74 8.57
C ARG A 163 -10.64 28.26 8.29
N ASN A 164 -10.51 27.84 7.03
CA ASN A 164 -10.68 26.45 6.62
C ASN A 164 -9.41 25.62 6.77
N ASN A 165 -8.24 26.25 6.97
CA ASN A 165 -6.98 25.55 7.20
C ASN A 165 -6.77 25.25 8.70
N PRO A 166 -6.73 23.98 9.13
CA PRO A 166 -6.47 23.63 10.54
C PRO A 166 -5.02 23.91 10.97
N VAL A 167 -4.10 24.16 10.03
CA VAL A 167 -2.70 24.59 10.25
C VAL A 167 -2.42 25.89 9.51
N PRO A 168 -3.06 27.01 9.93
CA PRO A 168 -2.93 28.26 9.23
C PRO A 168 -1.48 28.75 9.27
N LEU A 169 -1.05 29.42 8.20
CA LEU A 169 0.28 30.03 8.17
C LEU A 169 0.40 31.01 9.35
N SER A 170 1.42 30.81 10.19
CA SER A 170 1.75 31.81 11.21
C SER A 170 2.16 33.11 10.52
N ASP A 171 1.73 34.26 11.06
CA ASP A 171 2.05 35.59 10.51
C ASP A 171 3.57 35.93 10.62
N ALA A 172 4.40 35.02 11.14
CA ALA A 172 5.83 35.21 11.37
C ALA A 172 6.67 34.29 10.45
N GLY A 173 7.03 34.79 9.26
CA GLY A 173 8.02 34.11 8.41
C GLY A 173 8.05 34.60 6.97
N LEU A 174 8.96 35.53 6.70
CA LEU A 174 9.38 35.97 5.37
C LEU A 174 10.08 34.80 4.66
N GLY A 175 9.54 34.32 3.54
CA GLY A 175 10.25 33.35 2.69
C GLY A 175 9.36 32.67 1.65
N ALA A 176 9.68 32.89 0.39
CA ALA A 176 9.09 32.24 -0.77
C ALA A 176 9.63 30.80 -0.93
N GLU A 177 9.37 29.93 0.05
CA GLU A 177 9.63 28.49 -0.10
C GLU A 177 8.50 27.84 -0.93
N PRO A 178 8.82 27.07 -1.99
CA PRO A 178 7.85 26.59 -2.98
C PRO A 178 6.76 25.66 -2.42
N SER A 179 6.98 25.04 -1.26
CA SER A 179 6.00 24.23 -0.51
C SER A 179 6.15 24.50 1.00
N SER A 180 5.07 24.54 1.80
CA SER A 180 5.22 24.81 3.25
C SER A 180 5.81 23.58 3.88
N LEU A 181 6.57 23.74 4.97
CA LEU A 181 7.07 22.60 5.73
C LEU A 181 5.94 21.60 6.04
N MET A 182 4.74 22.08 6.39
CA MET A 182 3.57 21.23 6.64
C MET A 182 3.11 20.48 5.37
N GLN A 183 3.07 21.14 4.21
CA GLN A 183 2.72 20.51 2.94
C GLN A 183 3.73 19.41 2.57
N GLN A 184 5.03 19.67 2.75
CA GLN A 184 6.08 18.66 2.54
C GLN A 184 5.92 17.46 3.49
N GLN A 185 5.52 17.70 4.74
CA GLN A 185 5.28 16.63 5.70
C GLN A 185 4.09 15.75 5.30
N PHE A 186 2.96 16.35 4.92
CA PHE A 186 1.80 15.58 4.42
C PHE A 186 2.11 14.83 3.14
N GLN A 187 2.83 15.46 2.21
CA GLN A 187 3.30 14.83 0.98
C GLN A 187 4.22 13.63 1.28
N HIS A 188 5.14 13.76 2.24
CA HIS A 188 6.00 12.65 2.64
C HIS A 188 5.22 11.49 3.24
N VAL A 189 4.25 11.75 4.13
CA VAL A 189 3.38 10.68 4.67
C VAL A 189 2.59 10.02 3.54
N TYR A 190 2.04 10.80 2.62
CA TYR A 190 1.31 10.33 1.44
C TYR A 190 2.17 9.38 0.59
N GLU A 191 3.39 9.77 0.24
CA GLU A 191 4.32 8.97 -0.54
C GLU A 191 4.73 7.69 0.17
N MET A 192 5.02 7.76 1.48
CA MET A 192 5.43 6.61 2.27
C MET A 192 4.30 5.59 2.47
N MET A 193 3.06 6.05 2.68
CA MET A 193 1.88 5.19 2.74
C MET A 193 1.64 4.49 1.40
N ALA A 194 1.74 5.25 0.31
CA ALA A 194 1.61 4.73 -1.05
C ALA A 194 2.68 3.68 -1.37
N LEU A 195 3.95 3.95 -1.01
CA LEU A 195 5.08 3.05 -1.18
C LEU A 195 4.87 1.76 -0.39
N GLY A 196 4.63 1.86 0.92
CA GLY A 196 4.47 0.70 1.80
C GLY A 196 3.35 -0.25 1.35
N ASN A 197 2.18 0.31 1.01
CA ASN A 197 1.03 -0.49 0.56
C ASN A 197 1.29 -1.18 -0.79
N THR A 198 1.94 -0.48 -1.72
CA THR A 198 2.26 -1.03 -3.05
C THR A 198 3.31 -2.15 -2.94
N THR A 199 4.37 -1.93 -2.15
CA THR A 199 5.43 -2.94 -1.92
C THR A 199 4.87 -4.19 -1.26
N LEU A 200 4.03 -4.04 -0.22
CA LEU A 200 3.39 -5.18 0.44
C LEU A 200 2.55 -6.00 -0.54
N PHE A 201 1.71 -5.33 -1.32
CA PHE A 201 0.86 -6.01 -2.29
C PHE A 201 1.66 -6.82 -3.32
N LEU A 202 2.71 -6.22 -3.87
CA LEU A 202 3.60 -6.87 -4.84
C LEU A 202 4.40 -8.04 -4.24
N ASP A 203 4.58 -8.07 -2.92
CA ASP A 203 5.19 -9.21 -2.23
C ASP A 203 4.17 -10.31 -1.90
N ILE A 204 3.00 -9.95 -1.38
CA ILE A 204 2.10 -10.89 -0.69
C ILE A 204 1.08 -11.53 -1.63
N PHE A 205 0.55 -10.77 -2.59
CA PHE A 205 -0.44 -11.28 -3.53
C PHE A 205 0.10 -12.47 -4.36
N PRO A 206 1.31 -12.40 -4.97
CA PRO A 206 1.86 -13.52 -5.73
C PRO A 206 2.04 -14.79 -4.90
N LEU A 207 2.33 -14.67 -3.60
CA LEU A 207 2.48 -15.82 -2.70
C LEU A 207 1.14 -16.56 -2.53
N HIS A 208 0.05 -15.81 -2.30
CA HIS A 208 -1.30 -16.38 -2.19
C HIS A 208 -1.77 -16.98 -3.51
N ALA A 209 -1.52 -16.30 -4.63
CA ALA A 209 -1.83 -16.82 -5.96
C ALA A 209 -1.10 -18.13 -6.24
N PHE A 210 0.21 -18.18 -5.98
CA PHE A 210 1.01 -19.39 -6.12
C PHE A 210 0.43 -20.51 -5.26
N TYR A 211 0.28 -20.28 -3.95
CA TYR A 211 -0.23 -21.28 -3.02
C TYR A 211 -1.59 -21.82 -3.46
N LYS A 212 -2.52 -20.94 -3.84
CA LYS A 212 -3.87 -21.35 -4.23
C LYS A 212 -3.89 -22.20 -5.50
N LYS A 213 -3.03 -21.87 -6.47
CA LYS A 213 -3.02 -22.51 -7.79
C LYS A 213 -2.16 -23.76 -7.87
N ARG A 214 -1.06 -23.82 -7.09
CA ARG A 214 -0.03 -24.85 -7.19
C ARG A 214 0.14 -25.68 -5.91
N GLY A 215 -0.48 -25.24 -4.80
CA GLY A 215 -0.41 -25.92 -3.51
C GLY A 215 0.89 -25.68 -2.75
N LEU A 216 0.90 -26.17 -1.50
CA LEU A 216 2.02 -25.97 -0.57
C LEU A 216 3.32 -26.64 -1.03
N GLU A 217 3.25 -27.84 -1.59
CA GLU A 217 4.46 -28.61 -1.95
C GLU A 217 5.27 -27.95 -3.07
N GLU A 218 4.59 -27.46 -4.11
CA GLU A 218 5.26 -26.68 -5.15
C GLU A 218 5.71 -25.32 -4.63
N LEU A 219 4.93 -24.66 -3.77
CA LEU A 219 5.34 -23.40 -3.15
C LEU A 219 6.65 -23.59 -2.38
N ARG A 220 6.72 -24.62 -1.52
CA ARG A 220 7.92 -25.00 -0.76
C ARG A 220 9.12 -25.20 -1.67
N THR A 221 8.91 -25.92 -2.77
CA THR A 221 9.96 -26.24 -3.75
C THR A 221 10.46 -24.99 -4.47
N CYS A 222 9.54 -24.14 -4.91
CA CYS A 222 9.83 -23.03 -5.79
C CYS A 222 10.17 -21.72 -5.07
N LEU A 223 9.84 -21.56 -3.79
CA LEU A 223 10.03 -20.28 -3.08
C LEU A 223 11.49 -19.79 -3.09
N LYS A 224 12.46 -20.70 -3.10
CA LYS A 224 13.89 -20.37 -3.19
C LYS A 224 14.28 -19.69 -4.52
N GLU A 225 13.55 -19.96 -5.60
CA GLU A 225 13.83 -19.44 -6.94
C GLU A 225 13.17 -18.07 -7.18
N ARG A 226 12.33 -17.60 -6.23
CA ARG A 226 11.55 -16.36 -6.38
C ARG A 226 12.45 -15.14 -6.58
N ALA A 227 13.46 -14.96 -5.72
CA ALA A 227 14.40 -13.84 -5.83
C ALA A 227 15.10 -13.78 -7.20
N GLY A 228 15.37 -14.95 -7.81
CA GLY A 228 16.07 -15.06 -9.09
C GLY A 228 15.30 -14.52 -10.31
N ILE A 229 14.02 -14.16 -10.16
CA ILE A 229 13.27 -13.57 -11.28
C ILE A 229 13.56 -12.06 -11.45
N TYR A 230 14.09 -11.40 -10.41
CA TYR A 230 14.40 -9.97 -10.40
C TYR A 230 15.62 -9.65 -11.30
N GLY A 231 15.60 -8.49 -11.95
CA GLY A 231 16.68 -8.05 -12.84
C GLY A 231 16.73 -8.73 -14.22
N HIS A 232 15.71 -9.52 -14.58
CA HIS A 232 15.66 -10.16 -15.90
C HIS A 232 15.38 -9.13 -17.02
N PRO A 233 16.20 -9.05 -18.09
CA PRO A 233 16.12 -7.97 -19.07
C PRO A 233 14.83 -7.99 -19.90
N LYS A 234 14.31 -9.19 -20.22
CA LYS A 234 13.08 -9.33 -21.00
C LYS A 234 11.80 -9.28 -20.16
N PHE A 235 11.93 -9.55 -18.86
CA PHE A 235 10.78 -9.74 -17.97
C PHE A 235 11.09 -9.05 -16.63
N PRO A 236 11.21 -7.71 -16.65
CA PRO A 236 11.47 -6.96 -15.44
C PRO A 236 10.31 -7.16 -14.46
N VAL A 237 10.67 -7.19 -13.19
CA VAL A 237 9.74 -7.15 -12.06
C VAL A 237 9.59 -5.71 -11.62
N LEU A 238 8.36 -5.28 -11.44
CA LEU A 238 8.05 -4.00 -10.81
C LEU A 238 8.30 -4.14 -9.31
N TRP A 239 9.33 -3.45 -8.82
CA TRP A 239 9.65 -3.38 -7.39
C TRP A 239 9.93 -1.93 -7.03
N PRO A 240 9.05 -1.25 -6.29
CA PRO A 240 9.12 0.20 -6.08
C PRO A 240 10.13 0.61 -4.99
N VAL A 241 10.95 -0.33 -4.50
CA VAL A 241 11.90 -0.10 -3.42
C VAL A 241 13.32 -0.34 -3.92
N GLU A 242 14.23 0.53 -3.52
CA GLU A 242 15.66 0.38 -3.78
C GLU A 242 16.18 -0.95 -3.21
N LYS A 243 17.04 -1.62 -3.98
CA LYS A 243 17.55 -2.96 -3.63
C LYS A 243 18.31 -2.95 -2.30
N GLU A 244 19.02 -1.86 -2.03
CA GLU A 244 19.79 -1.64 -0.81
C GLU A 244 18.89 -1.54 0.43
N LYS A 245 17.65 -1.09 0.25
CA LYS A 245 16.65 -0.95 1.31
C LYS A 245 15.88 -2.26 1.51
N LEU A 246 15.47 -2.91 0.43
CA LEU A 246 14.74 -4.18 0.47
C LEU A 246 14.95 -5.01 -0.81
N GLU A 247 15.58 -6.17 -0.66
CA GLU A 247 15.75 -7.12 -1.75
C GLU A 247 14.42 -7.82 -2.11
N PHE A 248 14.19 -8.01 -3.42
CA PHE A 248 13.00 -8.69 -3.92
C PHE A 248 13.05 -10.20 -3.63
N GLY A 249 11.91 -10.75 -3.20
CA GLY A 249 11.66 -12.20 -3.22
C GLY A 249 12.50 -13.01 -2.23
N VAL A 250 13.03 -12.38 -1.17
CA VAL A 250 13.78 -13.06 -0.11
C VAL A 250 12.91 -14.10 0.57
N ARG A 251 13.45 -15.31 0.73
CA ARG A 251 12.76 -16.44 1.36
C ARG A 251 12.85 -16.37 2.89
N TYR A 252 11.96 -15.58 3.48
CA TYR A 252 11.78 -15.57 4.93
C TYR A 252 11.02 -16.83 5.40
N PRO A 253 11.42 -17.47 6.52
CA PRO A 253 10.76 -18.67 7.03
C PRO A 253 9.27 -18.49 7.30
N GLU A 254 8.88 -17.29 7.73
CA GLU A 254 7.50 -16.93 8.07
C GLU A 254 6.53 -17.10 6.90
N ILE A 255 7.00 -16.92 5.65
CA ILE A 255 6.18 -17.13 4.46
C ILE A 255 5.69 -18.58 4.42
N LEU A 256 6.62 -19.53 4.48
CA LEU A 256 6.30 -20.94 4.36
C LEU A 256 5.51 -21.42 5.58
N GLN A 257 5.92 -20.99 6.78
CA GLN A 257 5.21 -21.29 8.03
C GLN A 257 3.75 -20.81 8.02
N GLY A 258 3.49 -19.65 7.40
CA GLY A 258 2.13 -19.13 7.26
C GLY A 258 1.23 -20.02 6.40
N PHE A 259 1.73 -20.51 5.26
CA PHE A 259 0.96 -21.42 4.41
C PHE A 259 0.88 -22.85 4.94
N GLU A 260 1.93 -23.32 5.65
CA GLU A 260 1.89 -24.60 6.39
C GLU A 260 0.78 -24.59 7.45
N ALA A 261 0.64 -23.49 8.19
CA ALA A 261 -0.40 -23.34 9.20
C ALA A 261 -1.81 -23.37 8.58
N ILE A 262 -2.01 -22.80 7.38
CA ILE A 262 -3.28 -22.92 6.63
C ILE A 262 -3.61 -24.38 6.30
N GLU A 263 -2.64 -25.14 5.78
CA GLU A 263 -2.83 -26.58 5.49
C GLU A 263 -3.08 -27.40 6.77
N GLY A 264 -2.45 -27.02 7.87
CA GLY A 264 -2.65 -27.64 9.18
C GLY A 264 -3.97 -27.25 9.86
N GLY A 265 -4.71 -26.28 9.33
CA GLY A 265 -5.96 -25.77 9.92
C GLY A 265 -5.77 -24.76 11.05
N ASP A 266 -4.53 -24.31 11.32
CA ASP A 266 -4.22 -23.29 12.33
C ASP A 266 -4.18 -21.90 11.68
N ILE A 267 -5.37 -21.33 11.46
CA ILE A 267 -5.52 -20.04 10.77
C ILE A 267 -4.94 -18.88 11.59
N ALA A 268 -5.06 -18.91 12.91
CA ALA A 268 -4.49 -17.89 13.79
C ALA A 268 -2.96 -17.85 13.70
N GLU A 269 -2.31 -19.02 13.69
CA GLU A 269 -0.85 -19.09 13.48
C GLU A 269 -0.46 -18.63 12.08
N SER A 270 -1.25 -18.98 11.05
CA SER A 270 -1.02 -18.48 9.69
C SER A 270 -1.00 -16.95 9.64
N VAL A 271 -2.05 -16.33 10.21
CA VAL A 271 -2.18 -14.88 10.30
C VAL A 271 -0.98 -14.28 11.02
N ARG A 272 -0.59 -14.85 12.16
CA ARG A 272 0.56 -14.36 12.93
C ARG A 272 1.86 -14.43 12.12
N LYS A 273 2.11 -15.51 11.37
CA LYS A 273 3.31 -15.67 10.56
C LYS A 273 3.37 -14.69 9.40
N LEU A 274 2.28 -14.57 8.65
CA LEU A 274 2.20 -13.63 7.53
C LEU A 274 2.28 -12.17 8.02
N ALA A 275 1.67 -11.86 9.17
CA ALA A 275 1.81 -10.56 9.82
C ALA A 275 3.26 -10.25 10.20
N VAL A 276 3.98 -11.20 10.80
CA VAL A 276 5.41 -11.01 11.12
C VAL A 276 6.21 -10.74 9.85
N HIS A 277 5.99 -11.51 8.79
CA HIS A 277 6.67 -11.31 7.51
C HIS A 277 6.43 -9.89 6.97
N GLU A 278 5.16 -9.48 6.83
CA GLU A 278 4.83 -8.14 6.34
C GLU A 278 5.38 -7.02 7.23
N GLN A 279 5.19 -7.13 8.54
CA GLN A 279 5.49 -6.05 9.48
C GLN A 279 6.99 -5.91 9.74
N LEU A 280 7.73 -7.02 9.83
CA LEU A 280 9.16 -7.03 10.14
C LEU A 280 10.03 -7.00 8.87
N ASN A 281 9.72 -7.86 7.91
CA ASN A 281 10.63 -8.10 6.78
C ASN A 281 10.37 -7.14 5.63
N ILE A 282 9.12 -6.65 5.47
CA ILE A 282 8.75 -5.77 4.35
C ILE A 282 8.60 -4.32 4.81
N LEU A 283 7.65 -4.02 5.71
CA LEU A 283 7.35 -2.64 6.09
C LEU A 283 8.44 -2.00 6.95
N GLN A 284 9.09 -2.75 7.84
CA GLN A 284 10.14 -2.18 8.69
C GLN A 284 11.28 -1.56 7.86
N PRO A 285 11.92 -2.29 6.91
CA PRO A 285 12.92 -1.69 6.05
C PRO A 285 12.33 -0.67 5.06
N THR A 286 11.13 -0.90 4.52
CA THR A 286 10.56 -0.05 3.46
C THR A 286 10.14 1.32 3.96
N ILE A 287 9.46 1.41 5.11
CA ILE A 287 8.87 2.68 5.58
C ILE A 287 9.23 3.03 7.02
N TYR A 288 9.26 2.07 7.95
CA TYR A 288 9.38 2.41 9.38
C TYR A 288 10.81 2.68 9.86
N LYS A 289 11.83 2.43 9.01
CA LYS A 289 13.20 2.92 9.23
C LYS A 289 13.42 4.35 8.71
N ASP A 290 12.46 4.91 7.99
CA ASP A 290 12.56 6.29 7.52
C ASP A 290 12.46 7.28 8.71
N PRO A 291 13.47 8.14 8.94
CA PRO A 291 13.51 9.00 10.12
C PRO A 291 12.42 10.07 10.10
N GLN A 292 12.09 10.60 8.91
CA GLN A 292 11.08 11.64 8.75
C GLN A 292 9.68 11.07 9.01
N LEU A 293 9.34 9.92 8.42
CA LEU A 293 8.07 9.26 8.67
C LEU A 293 7.92 8.89 10.15
N LYS A 294 8.97 8.34 10.77
CA LYS A 294 8.94 8.01 12.20
C LYS A 294 8.62 9.23 13.07
N LEU A 295 9.26 10.36 12.81
CA LEU A 295 8.99 11.60 13.54
C LEU A 295 7.54 12.06 13.34
N LEU A 296 7.02 11.99 12.11
CA LEU A 296 5.67 12.41 11.77
C LEU A 296 4.60 11.51 12.40
N LEU A 297 4.77 10.19 12.37
CA LEU A 297 3.85 9.26 13.01
C LEU A 297 3.78 9.47 14.52
N ARG A 298 4.94 9.67 15.17
CA ARG A 298 5.00 9.95 16.61
C ARG A 298 4.39 11.30 16.96
N GLY A 299 4.65 12.33 16.15
CA GLY A 299 4.06 13.66 16.32
C GLY A 299 2.55 13.65 16.17
N ASN A 300 2.03 12.98 15.13
CA ASN A 300 0.60 12.78 14.93
C ASN A 300 -0.04 12.05 16.12
N HIS A 301 0.57 10.95 16.58
CA HIS A 301 0.02 10.18 17.70
C HIS A 301 -0.04 10.98 19.00
N ALA A 302 1.06 11.66 19.36
CA ALA A 302 1.09 12.52 20.55
C ALA A 302 0.05 13.64 20.46
N SER A 303 -0.08 14.27 19.28
CA SER A 303 -1.07 15.33 19.04
C SER A 303 -2.50 14.83 19.15
N TYR A 304 -2.80 13.63 18.63
CA TYR A 304 -4.11 13.00 18.75
C TYR A 304 -4.46 12.69 20.21
N VAL A 305 -3.55 12.02 20.93
CA VAL A 305 -3.77 11.62 22.32
C VAL A 305 -3.85 12.81 23.29
N THR A 306 -3.05 13.85 23.08
CA THR A 306 -3.03 15.03 23.96
C THR A 306 -4.05 16.10 23.57
N GLY A 307 -4.63 16.03 22.37
CA GLY A 307 -5.46 17.08 21.80
C GLY A 307 -4.71 18.37 21.45
N PHE A 308 -3.38 18.35 21.43
CA PHE A 308 -2.54 19.53 21.17
C PHE A 308 -1.38 19.22 20.19
N PRO A 309 -1.24 19.99 19.09
CA PRO A 309 -2.21 20.97 18.57
C PRO A 309 -3.53 20.31 18.12
N SER A 310 -4.63 21.07 18.14
CA SER A 310 -5.95 20.55 17.78
C SER A 310 -6.20 20.55 16.26
N GLY A 311 -7.06 19.65 15.78
CA GLY A 311 -7.71 19.75 14.47
C GLY A 311 -6.98 19.15 13.26
N VAL A 312 -5.81 18.53 13.44
CA VAL A 312 -4.97 18.04 12.32
C VAL A 312 -4.63 16.56 12.44
N ALA A 313 -4.42 16.11 13.67
CA ALA A 313 -3.99 14.75 13.96
C ALA A 313 -5.13 13.76 13.70
N GLN A 314 -4.77 12.61 13.14
CA GLN A 314 -5.70 11.49 12.97
C GLN A 314 -5.41 10.38 13.97
N ALA A 315 -6.47 9.70 14.38
CA ALA A 315 -6.36 8.46 15.13
C ALA A 315 -5.53 7.45 14.33
N ILE A 316 -4.62 6.76 15.00
CA ILE A 316 -4.06 5.52 14.45
C ILE A 316 -5.02 4.42 14.89
N GLU A 317 -5.91 4.05 13.98
CA GLU A 317 -6.98 3.09 14.23
C GLU A 317 -7.14 2.13 13.06
N LEU A 318 -7.83 1.02 13.29
CA LEU A 318 -8.28 0.10 12.25
C LEU A 318 -9.78 -0.14 12.41
N THR A 319 -10.54 0.25 11.39
CA THR A 319 -12.00 0.04 11.37
C THR A 319 -12.36 -1.13 10.46
N LEU A 320 -12.91 -2.20 11.05
CA LEU A 320 -13.41 -3.41 10.39
C LEU A 320 -14.79 -3.17 9.72
N ALA A 321 -14.85 -2.11 8.93
CA ALA A 321 -15.99 -1.70 8.10
C ALA A 321 -15.49 -1.08 6.79
N SER A 322 -16.37 -0.96 5.81
CA SER A 322 -16.00 -0.42 4.49
C SER A 322 -15.77 1.10 4.50
N GLN A 323 -16.35 1.87 5.43
CA GLN A 323 -16.13 3.32 5.50
C GLN A 323 -14.80 3.75 6.17
N CYS A 324 -14.39 4.99 5.92
CA CYS A 324 -13.22 5.61 6.58
C CYS A 324 -13.49 6.10 8.00
N GLN A 325 -14.73 6.48 8.31
CA GLN A 325 -15.07 7.01 9.64
C GLN A 325 -15.11 5.89 10.68
N PRO A 326 -14.65 6.14 11.92
CA PRO A 326 -14.77 5.19 13.00
C PRO A 326 -16.23 4.91 13.33
N ILE A 327 -16.47 3.71 13.87
CA ILE A 327 -17.78 3.24 14.32
C ILE A 327 -17.71 2.84 15.80
N GLU A 328 -18.69 3.29 16.59
CA GLU A 328 -18.80 3.07 18.03
C GLU A 328 -19.53 1.75 18.39
N ASP A 329 -19.15 0.64 17.74
CA ASP A 329 -19.76 -0.68 17.98
C ASP A 329 -18.73 -1.81 18.16
N GLY A 330 -17.49 -1.46 18.49
CA GLY A 330 -16.41 -2.42 18.73
C GLY A 330 -15.74 -2.97 17.46
N ARG A 331 -16.04 -2.41 16.28
CA ARG A 331 -15.33 -2.69 15.02
C ARG A 331 -14.14 -1.78 14.76
N THR A 332 -13.98 -0.74 15.55
CA THR A 332 -12.86 0.20 15.50
C THR A 332 -11.87 -0.15 16.61
N LEU A 333 -10.62 -0.45 16.24
CA LEU A 333 -9.53 -0.67 17.18
C LEU A 333 -8.57 0.52 17.16
N GLU A 334 -8.31 1.11 18.32
CA GLU A 334 -7.31 2.17 18.46
C GLU A 334 -5.93 1.60 18.81
N PHE A 335 -4.87 2.26 18.33
CA PHE A 335 -3.49 1.81 18.56
C PHE A 335 -3.05 1.92 20.02
N SER A 336 -3.21 3.11 20.62
CA SER A 336 -2.81 3.37 22.01
C SER A 336 -3.40 4.68 22.51
N ASN A 337 -3.59 4.78 23.82
CA ASN A 337 -3.88 6.03 24.52
C ASN A 337 -2.64 6.64 25.19
N ASN A 338 -1.46 6.05 24.99
CA ASN A 338 -0.21 6.56 25.53
C ASN A 338 0.44 7.53 24.53
N PRO A 339 0.65 8.82 24.87
CA PRO A 339 1.21 9.80 23.94
C PRO A 339 2.66 9.49 23.52
N PHE A 340 3.34 8.56 24.20
CA PHE A 340 4.69 8.09 23.86
C PHE A 340 4.71 6.80 23.05
N ALA A 341 3.55 6.22 22.72
CA ALA A 341 3.49 5.08 21.82
C ALA A 341 3.95 5.47 20.40
N ASP A 342 4.54 4.51 19.69
CA ASP A 342 5.22 4.73 18.42
C ASP A 342 4.97 3.55 17.48
N LEU A 343 4.14 3.78 16.46
CA LEU A 343 3.81 2.78 15.43
C LEU A 343 5.03 2.33 14.62
N SER A 344 6.10 3.13 14.55
CA SER A 344 7.34 2.72 13.88
C SER A 344 8.10 1.62 14.64
N VAL A 345 7.84 1.48 15.94
CA VAL A 345 8.43 0.45 16.79
C VAL A 345 7.73 -0.88 16.52
N TYR A 346 8.46 -1.81 15.89
CA TYR A 346 7.97 -3.14 15.51
C TYR A 346 7.15 -3.82 16.62
N LYS A 347 7.67 -3.89 17.85
CA LYS A 347 6.99 -4.58 18.96
C LYS A 347 5.62 -3.99 19.32
N GLN A 348 5.48 -2.67 19.23
CA GLN A 348 4.20 -2.00 19.52
C GLN A 348 3.24 -2.21 18.35
N ARG A 349 3.73 -2.05 17.11
CA ARG A 349 2.93 -2.23 15.90
C ARG A 349 2.41 -3.66 15.74
N ILE A 350 3.27 -4.66 15.90
CA ILE A 350 2.85 -6.06 15.74
C ILE A 350 1.82 -6.45 16.80
N ALA A 351 1.91 -5.92 18.03
CA ALA A 351 0.89 -6.15 19.06
C ALA A 351 -0.48 -5.61 18.62
N PHE A 352 -0.53 -4.38 18.09
CA PHE A 352 -1.75 -3.80 17.54
C PHE A 352 -2.31 -4.58 16.35
N VAL A 353 -1.44 -5.00 15.42
CA VAL A 353 -1.84 -5.81 14.26
C VAL A 353 -2.43 -7.17 14.68
N LEU A 354 -1.83 -7.83 15.68
CA LEU A 354 -2.34 -9.12 16.17
C LEU A 354 -3.63 -8.97 16.98
N GLN A 355 -3.80 -7.87 17.73
CA GLN A 355 -5.07 -7.55 18.38
C GLN A 355 -6.19 -7.34 17.35
N ALA A 356 -5.90 -6.64 16.25
CA ALA A 356 -6.83 -6.49 15.14
C ALA A 356 -7.17 -7.82 14.46
N ALA A 357 -6.19 -8.71 14.31
CA ALA A 357 -6.40 -10.05 13.78
C ALA A 357 -7.29 -10.92 14.68
N GLU A 358 -7.04 -10.90 15.99
CA GLU A 358 -7.87 -11.60 16.98
C GLU A 358 -9.32 -11.09 16.92
N ARG A 359 -9.51 -9.76 16.90
CA ARG A 359 -10.85 -9.17 16.78
C ARG A 359 -11.55 -9.55 15.47
N PHE A 360 -10.81 -9.58 14.36
CA PHE A 360 -11.34 -10.02 13.08
C PHE A 360 -11.80 -11.49 13.12
N ASP A 361 -11.01 -12.38 13.73
CA ASP A 361 -11.35 -13.79 13.88
C ASP A 361 -12.57 -14.01 14.80
N GLU A 362 -12.62 -13.32 15.95
CA GLU A 362 -13.78 -13.33 16.85
C GLU A 362 -15.08 -12.95 16.11
N MET A 363 -15.03 -11.88 15.32
CA MET A 363 -16.18 -11.39 14.55
C MET A 363 -16.63 -12.34 13.45
N LEU A 364 -15.76 -13.23 12.98
CA LEU A 364 -16.14 -14.29 12.04
C LEU A 364 -16.92 -15.43 12.74
N GLY A 365 -16.79 -15.54 14.06
CA GLY A 365 -17.48 -16.53 14.90
C GLY A 365 -18.75 -16.03 15.58
N ASP A 366 -19.03 -14.73 15.56
CA ASP A 366 -20.16 -14.12 16.28
C ASP A 366 -21.23 -13.50 15.33
N GLU A 367 -22.16 -12.74 15.91
CA GLU A 367 -23.25 -12.05 15.21
C GLU A 367 -22.80 -10.97 14.20
N ASN A 368 -21.55 -10.50 14.28
CA ASN A 368 -20.98 -9.50 13.38
C ASN A 368 -20.55 -10.06 12.03
N ARG A 369 -20.49 -11.39 11.87
CA ARG A 369 -19.98 -12.03 10.66
C ARG A 369 -20.62 -11.50 9.37
N ALA A 370 -21.94 -11.33 9.37
CA ALA A 370 -22.66 -10.86 8.19
C ALA A 370 -22.27 -9.42 7.81
N LEU A 371 -22.05 -8.55 8.81
CA LEU A 371 -21.60 -7.18 8.60
C LEU A 371 -20.16 -7.13 8.09
N LEU A 372 -19.30 -8.01 8.60
CA LEU A 372 -17.91 -8.13 8.18
C LEU A 372 -17.81 -8.62 6.74
N GLU A 373 -18.54 -9.69 6.40
CA GLU A 373 -18.65 -10.22 5.03
C GLU A 373 -19.19 -9.16 4.06
N GLN A 374 -20.20 -8.38 4.46
CA GLN A 374 -20.71 -7.29 3.64
C GLN A 374 -19.66 -6.20 3.43
N SER A 375 -18.95 -5.81 4.48
CA SER A 375 -17.88 -4.81 4.38
C SER A 375 -16.76 -5.25 3.44
N ILE A 376 -16.38 -6.53 3.46
CA ILE A 376 -15.39 -7.09 2.52
C ILE A 376 -15.92 -7.08 1.09
N LYS A 377 -17.21 -7.40 0.86
CA LYS A 377 -17.84 -7.29 -0.46
C LYS A 377 -17.80 -5.86 -0.98
N ASP A 378 -18.17 -4.89 -0.15
CA ASP A 378 -18.14 -3.47 -0.51
C ASP A 378 -16.71 -3.03 -0.88
N ILE A 379 -15.70 -3.45 -0.12
CA ILE A 379 -14.29 -3.20 -0.45
C ILE A 379 -13.90 -3.86 -1.78
N ALA A 380 -14.30 -5.11 -2.02
CA ALA A 380 -14.04 -5.83 -3.27
C ALA A 380 -14.65 -5.15 -4.51
N GLU A 381 -15.78 -4.45 -4.33
CA GLU A 381 -16.47 -3.65 -5.35
C GLU A 381 -15.93 -2.21 -5.49
N GLY A 382 -14.90 -1.85 -4.71
CA GLY A 382 -14.26 -0.53 -4.76
C GLY A 382 -15.01 0.56 -3.98
N ALA A 383 -15.94 0.21 -3.11
CA ALA A 383 -16.67 1.15 -2.26
C ALA A 383 -15.95 1.50 -0.94
N GLY A 384 -14.80 0.89 -0.65
CA GLY A 384 -14.12 0.99 0.64
C GLY A 384 -13.35 2.30 0.93
N VAL A 385 -13.04 3.12 -0.09
CA VAL A 385 -12.27 4.38 0.11
C VAL A 385 -13.09 5.53 -0.45
N ARG A 386 -13.99 6.05 0.39
CA ARG A 386 -14.92 7.15 0.12
C ARG A 386 -15.13 8.02 1.35
#